data_AF-A0A6M1MN37-F1
#
_entry.id   AF-A0A6M1MN37-F1
#
_cell.length_a   1.000
_cell.length_b   1.000
_cell.length_c   1.000
_cell.angle_alpha   90.00
_cell.angle_beta   90.00
_cell.angle_gamma   90.00
#
_symmetry.space_group_name_H-M   'P 1'
#
loop_
_entity.id
_entity.type
_entity.pdbx_description
1 polymer ?
#
loop_
_entity_poly.entity_id
_entity_poly.type
_entity_poly.pdbx_seq_one_letter_code
_entity_poly.pdbx_strand_id
1 'polypeptide(L)' 'MTDRIAFWLAAVLAVLIGADFALTGGETLVFLARKFFDLMDWVAFWR' A
#
# COMPACT_ATOMS: atom_id res chain seq x y z
N MET A 1 -4.31 3.16 20.33
CA MET A 1 -4.48 2.12 19.30
C MET A 1 -4.46 0.78 20.01
N THR A 2 -5.55 0.04 19.99
CA THR A 2 -5.64 -1.26 20.66
C THR A 2 -4.91 -2.32 19.83
N ASP A 3 -4.11 -3.19 20.45
CA ASP A 3 -3.36 -4.26 19.75
C ASP A 3 -4.25 -5.09 18.82
N ARG A 4 -5.52 -5.23 19.20
CA ARG A 4 -6.55 -5.91 18.40
C ARG A 4 -6.78 -5.27 17.03
N ILE A 5 -6.80 -3.94 16.95
CA ILE A 5 -7.00 -3.22 15.68
C ILE A 5 -5.76 -3.39 14.80
N ALA A 6 -4.56 -3.26 15.38
CA ALA A 6 -3.31 -3.43 14.66
C ALA A 6 -3.21 -4.84 14.03
N PHE A 7 -3.59 -5.88 14.78
CA PHE A 7 -3.61 -7.25 14.27
C PHE A 7 -4.54 -7.42 13.06
N TRP A 8 -5.78 -6.93 13.17
CA TRP A 8 -6.74 -7.01 12.06
C TRP A 8 -6.26 -6.21 10.85
N LEU A 9 -5.67 -5.04 11.06
CA LEU A 9 -5.13 -4.21 9.98
C LEU A 9 -4.00 -4.94 9.25
N ALA A 10 -3.07 -5.56 10.01
CA ALA A 10 -1.99 -6.35 9.43
C ALA A 10 -2.52 -7.55 8.64
N ALA A 11 -3.52 -8.26 9.16
CA ALA A 11 -4.13 -9.41 8.47
C ALA A 11 -4.80 -8.99 7.16
N VAL A 12 -5.58 -7.90 7.17
CA VAL A 12 -6.24 -7.37 5.96
C VAL A 12 -5.21 -6.94 4.92
N LEU A 13 -4.16 -6.21 5.33
CA LEU A 13 -3.10 -5.79 4.43
C LEU A 13 -2.37 -7.00 3.80
N ALA A 14 -2.05 -8.02 4.59
CA ALA A 14 -1.39 -9.23 4.09
C ALA A 14 -2.26 -9.95 3.04
N VAL A 15 -3.57 -10.06 3.29
CA VAL A 15 -4.52 -10.66 2.33
C VAL A 15 -4.61 -9.86 1.04
N LEU A 16 -4.69 -8.52 1.13
CA LEU A 16 -4.76 -7.66 -0.06
C LEU A 16 -3.47 -7.71 -0.89
N ILE A 17 -2.32 -7.71 -0.25
CA ILE A 17 -1.02 -7.86 -0.93
C ILE A 17 -0.97 -9.22 -1.64
N GLY A 18 -1.32 -10.30 -0.93
CA GLY A 18 -1.35 -11.64 -1.53
C GLY A 18 -2.34 -11.76 -2.69
N ALA A 19 -3.52 -11.13 -2.57
CA ALA A 19 -4.51 -11.08 -3.64
C ALA A 19 -3.99 -10.31 -4.87
N ASP A 20 -3.25 -9.23 -4.68
CA ASP A 20 -2.64 -8.48 -5.79
C ASP A 20 -1.62 -9.35 -6.54
N PHE A 21 -0.72 -10.03 -5.83
CA PHE A 21 0.21 -10.97 -6.46
C PHE A 21 -0.50 -12.11 -7.20
N ALA A 22 -1.61 -12.63 -6.67
CA ALA A 22 -2.34 -13.73 -7.27
C ALA A 22 -3.19 -13.32 -8.49
N LEU A 23 -3.80 -12.14 -8.46
CA LEU A 23 -4.77 -11.69 -9.49
C LEU A 23 -4.13 -10.82 -10.57
N THR A 24 -3.14 -10.00 -10.21
CA THR A 24 -2.53 -9.00 -11.11
C THR A 24 -1.03 -9.23 -11.31
N GLY A 25 -0.43 -10.20 -10.62
CA GLY A 25 1.02 -10.42 -10.64
C GLY A 25 1.81 -9.37 -9.86
N GLY A 26 1.15 -8.52 -9.07
CA GLY A 26 1.79 -7.45 -8.29
C GLY A 26 1.88 -6.10 -9.01
N GLU A 27 1.26 -5.98 -10.19
CA GLU A 27 1.30 -4.75 -10.98
C GLU A 27 0.62 -3.57 -10.28
N THR A 28 -0.49 -3.81 -9.55
CA THR A 28 -1.23 -2.75 -8.86
C THR A 28 -0.41 -2.13 -7.74
N LEU A 29 0.29 -2.96 -6.94
CA LEU A 29 1.19 -2.50 -5.89
C LEU A 29 2.33 -1.64 -6.44
N VAL A 30 2.96 -2.10 -7.54
CA VAL A 30 4.05 -1.35 -8.19
C VAL A 30 3.55 -0.03 -8.76
N PHE A 31 2.38 -0.03 -9.39
CA PHE A 31 1.72 1.17 -9.88
C PHE A 31 1.44 2.16 -8.75
N LEU A 32 0.86 1.69 -7.65
CA LEU A 32 0.53 2.51 -6.49
C LEU A 32 1.79 3.11 -5.85
N ALA A 33 2.86 2.31 -5.72
CA ALA A 33 4.14 2.77 -5.21
C ALA A 33 4.71 3.90 -6.06
N ARG A 34 4.72 3.75 -7.40
CA ARG A 34 5.18 4.80 -8.32
C ARG A 34 4.37 6.09 -8.13
N LYS A 35 3.04 5.97 -8.07
CA LYS A 35 2.18 7.15 -7.91
C LYS A 35 2.36 7.83 -6.56
N PHE A 36 2.66 7.06 -5.52
CA PHE A 36 2.99 7.59 -4.21
C PHE A 36 4.33 8.35 -4.23
N PHE A 37 5.35 7.86 -4.92
CA PHE A 37 6.60 8.60 -5.13
C PHE A 37 6.36 9.93 -5.86
N ASP A 38 5.56 9.92 -6.94
CA ASP A 38 5.19 11.16 -7.64
C ASP A 38 4.49 12.16 -6.70
N LEU A 39 3.62 11.65 -5.81
CA LEU A 39 2.93 12.47 -4.82
C LEU A 39 3.92 13.04 -3.79
N MET A 40 4.90 12.26 -3.34
CA MET A 40 5.94 12.75 -2.42
C MET A 40 6.76 13.86 -3.07
N ASP A 41 7.14 13.71 -4.34
CA ASP A 41 7.86 14.74 -5.08
C ASP A 41 7.02 16.02 -5.22
N TRP A 42 5.72 15.86 -5.50
CA TRP A 42 4.78 16.98 -5.54
C TRP A 42 4.68 17.67 -4.17
N VAL A 43 4.48 16.92 -3.08
CA VAL A 43 4.41 17.48 -1.71
C VAL A 43 5.73 18.16 -1.33
N ALA A 44 6.87 17.59 -1.73
CA ALA A 44 8.19 18.18 -1.50
C ALA A 44 8.37 19.52 -2.22
N PHE A 45 7.74 19.71 -3.38
CA PHE A 45 7.69 21.00 -4.07
C PHE A 45 6.91 22.07 -3.30
N TRP A 46 5.86 21.69 -2.54
CA TRP A 46 5.05 22.63 -1.74
C TRP A 46 5.61 22.93 -0.35
N ARG A 47 6.70 22.26 0.06
CA ARG A 47 7.38 22.56 1.32
C ARG A 47 8.21 23.82 1.23
#